data_AF-A0A0Q6W7X7-F1
#
_entry.id   AF-A0A0Q6W7X7-F1
#
_cell.length_a   1.000
_cell.length_b   1.000
_cell.length_c   1.000
_cell.angle_alpha   90.00
_cell.angle_beta   90.00
_cell.angle_gamma   90.00
#
_symmetry.space_group_name_H-M   'P 1'
#
loop_
_entity.id
_entity.type
_entity.pdbx_description
1 polymer ?
#
loop_
_entity_poly.entity_id
_entity_poly.type
_entity_poly.pdbx_seq_one_letter_code
_entity_poly.pdbx_strand_id
1 'polypeptide(L)'
;MAYEYCLCSEGELWSIIDQATHEPARLDGIPLAEMRVDEAKHMLAILKGIDRVKAASRKSAAMGKKMRTEGANATPPLVVNDILQTLRRPMGDCSRCGLCTGMCSQKREEL
;
A
#
# COMPACT_ATOMS: atom_id res chain seq x y z
N MET A 1 -22.44 -3.74 3.13
CA MET A 1 -23.01 -4.37 4.33
C MET A 1 -22.15 -3.96 5.50
N ALA A 2 -22.69 -3.25 6.49
CA ALA A 2 -21.95 -2.78 7.66
C ALA A 2 -22.46 -3.55 8.88
N TYR A 3 -21.73 -4.60 9.24
CA TYR A 3 -21.83 -5.23 10.55
C TYR A 3 -20.89 -4.39 11.43
N GLU A 4 -21.45 -3.56 12.30
CA GLU A 4 -20.79 -2.30 12.69
C GLU A 4 -20.38 -2.22 14.17
N TYR A 5 -20.21 -3.37 14.80
CA TYR A 5 -19.94 -3.53 16.23
C TYR A 5 -21.12 -3.18 17.15
N CYS A 6 -21.27 -3.93 18.24
CA CYS A 6 -22.16 -3.60 19.35
C CYS A 6 -21.40 -3.53 20.67
N LEU A 7 -21.91 -2.72 21.60
CA LEU A 7 -21.43 -2.69 22.97
C LEU A 7 -22.24 -3.70 23.79
N CYS A 8 -21.56 -4.60 24.47
CA CYS A 8 -22.15 -5.54 25.42
C CYS A 8 -21.62 -5.21 26.81
N SER A 9 -22.49 -5.26 27.83
CA SER A 9 -22.12 -5.04 29.22
C SER A 9 -22.26 -6.33 30.02
N GLU A 10 -21.22 -6.69 30.77
CA GLU A 10 -21.20 -7.78 31.74
C GLU A 10 -20.79 -7.22 33.10
N GLY A 11 -21.77 -6.96 33.97
CA GLY A 11 -21.56 -6.25 35.22
C GLY A 11 -21.15 -4.80 34.98
N GLU A 12 -20.00 -4.40 35.55
CA GLU A 12 -19.43 -3.05 35.37
C GLU A 12 -18.54 -2.94 34.12
N LEU A 13 -18.29 -4.06 33.45
CA LEU A 13 -17.35 -4.16 32.35
C LEU A 13 -18.07 -4.20 31.01
N TRP A 14 -17.43 -3.65 29.99
CA TRP A 14 -17.95 -3.47 28.65
C TRP A 14 -17.02 -4.08 27.62
N SER A 15 -17.62 -4.76 26.64
CA SER A 15 -16.93 -5.40 25.53
C SER A 15 -17.50 -4.90 24.22
N ILE A 16 -16.65 -4.72 23.21
CA ILE A 16 -17.08 -4.39 21.85
C ILE A 16 -17.14 -5.70 21.07
N ILE A 17 -18.33 -6.11 20.65
CA ILE A 17 -18.57 -7.36 19.93
C ILE A 17 -18.72 -7.06 18.44
N ASP A 18 -17.98 -7.78 17.60
CA ASP A 18 -18.21 -7.76 16.16
C ASP A 18 -19.47 -8.56 15.83
N GLN A 19 -20.43 -7.91 15.17
CA GLN A 19 -21.71 -8.54 14.81
C GLN A 19 -21.57 -9.62 13.73
N ALA A 20 -20.49 -9.61 12.95
CA ALA A 20 -20.28 -10.61 11.91
C ALA A 20 -19.74 -11.92 12.49
N THR A 21 -18.84 -11.84 13.47
CA THR A 21 -18.18 -13.02 14.06
C THR A 21 -18.77 -13.44 15.40
N HIS A 22 -19.55 -12.56 16.05
CA HIS A 22 -19.99 -12.72 17.43
C HIS A 22 -18.84 -12.86 18.44
N GLU A 23 -17.65 -12.39 18.09
CA GLU A 23 -16.48 -12.38 18.95
C GLU A 23 -16.12 -10.95 19.39
N PRO A 24 -15.34 -10.78 20.48
CA PRO A 24 -14.77 -9.49 20.82
C PRO A 24 -13.96 -8.93 19.66
N ALA A 25 -14.24 -7.69 19.28
CA ALA A 25 -13.51 -6.98 18.25
C ALA A 25 -12.04 -6.88 18.65
N ARG A 26 -11.14 -7.01 17.67
CA ARG A 26 -9.70 -6.99 17.91
C ARG A 26 -9.05 -5.77 17.27
N LEU A 27 -8.23 -5.06 18.05
CA LEU A 27 -7.35 -4.02 17.55
C LEU A 27 -5.90 -4.52 17.70
N ASP A 28 -5.19 -4.64 16.59
CA ASP A 28 -3.82 -5.19 16.54
C ASP A 28 -3.67 -6.56 17.24
N GLY A 29 -4.72 -7.39 17.14
CA GLY A 29 -4.79 -8.72 17.77
C GLY A 29 -5.30 -8.72 19.21
N ILE A 30 -5.36 -7.56 19.87
CA ILE A 30 -5.83 -7.40 21.25
C ILE A 30 -7.37 -7.34 21.26
N PRO A 31 -8.05 -8.24 21.99
CA PRO A 31 -9.50 -8.20 22.12
C PRO A 31 -9.94 -7.00 22.96
N LEU A 32 -10.96 -6.30 22.49
CA LEU A 32 -11.58 -5.17 23.17
C LEU A 32 -12.71 -5.66 24.08
N ALA A 33 -12.30 -6.37 25.13
CA ALA A 33 -13.16 -6.90 26.17
C ALA A 33 -12.81 -6.30 27.53
N GLU A 34 -13.75 -6.36 28.48
CA GLU A 34 -13.52 -6.00 29.89
C GLU A 34 -13.05 -4.56 30.14
N MET A 35 -13.66 -3.58 29.47
CA MET A 35 -13.32 -2.16 29.59
C MET A 35 -14.33 -1.38 30.44
N ARG A 36 -13.96 -0.17 30.87
CA ARG A 36 -14.94 0.76 31.45
C ARG A 36 -15.85 1.34 30.36
N VAL A 37 -17.04 1.81 30.75
CA VAL A 37 -18.02 2.37 29.79
C VAL A 37 -17.47 3.49 28.91
N ASP A 38 -16.70 4.42 29.48
CA ASP A 38 -16.17 5.56 28.73
C ASP A 38 -15.05 5.15 27.77
N GLU A 39 -14.22 4.20 28.21
CA GLU A 39 -13.18 3.57 27.39
C GLU A 39 -13.82 2.81 26.22
N ALA A 40 -14.83 1.98 26.49
CA ALA A 40 -15.51 1.21 25.46
C ALA A 40 -16.18 2.11 24.40
N LYS A 41 -16.79 3.24 24.81
CA LYS A 41 -17.33 4.24 23.87
C LYS A 41 -16.23 4.87 23.01
N HIS A 42 -15.11 5.22 23.62
CA HIS A 42 -13.98 5.82 22.90
C HIS A 42 -13.39 4.82 21.90
N MET A 43 -13.14 3.60 22.33
CA MET A 43 -12.61 2.52 21.48
C MET A 43 -13.56 2.19 20.33
N LEU A 44 -14.88 2.20 20.56
CA LEU A 44 -15.86 2.04 19.49
C LEU A 44 -15.78 3.15 18.45
N ALA A 45 -15.61 4.41 18.87
CA ALA A 45 -15.46 5.53 17.94
C ALA A 45 -14.19 5.39 17.08
N ILE A 46 -13.08 4.95 17.68
CA ILE A 46 -11.82 4.67 16.97
C ILE A 46 -12.02 3.59 15.92
N LEU A 47 -12.62 2.44 16.27
CA LEU A 47 -12.90 1.35 15.34
C LEU A 47 -13.74 1.82 14.14
N LYS A 48 -14.83 2.56 14.40
CA LYS A 48 -15.67 3.13 13.34
C LYS A 48 -14.89 4.11 12.45
N GLY A 49 -13.98 4.88 13.03
CA GLY A 49 -13.08 5.76 12.28
C GLY A 49 -12.17 4.98 11.33
N ILE A 50 -11.52 3.93 11.83
CA ILE A 50 -10.65 3.05 11.04
C ILE A 50 -11.42 2.43 9.87
N ASP A 51 -12.62 1.91 10.12
CA ASP A 51 -13.42 1.28 9.09
C ASP A 51 -13.90 2.25 8.02
N ARG A 52 -14.23 3.49 8.40
CA ARG A 52 -14.52 4.56 7.43
C ARG A 52 -13.32 4.86 6.55
N VAL A 53 -12.12 4.95 7.12
CA VAL A 53 -10.88 5.16 6.37
C VAL A 53 -10.61 3.98 5.44
N LYS A 54 -10.75 2.73 5.91
CA LYS A 54 -10.61 1.53 5.09
C LYS A 54 -11.62 1.50 3.94
N ALA A 55 -12.88 1.85 4.21
CA ALA A 55 -13.92 1.90 3.20
C ALA A 55 -13.64 2.97 2.15
N ALA A 56 -13.21 4.17 2.56
CA ALA A 56 -12.79 5.23 1.65
C ALA A 56 -11.60 4.79 0.79
N SER A 57 -10.58 4.20 1.41
CA SER A 57 -9.40 3.66 0.70
C SER A 57 -9.78 2.62 -0.35
N ARG A 58 -10.65 1.65 -0.01
CA ARG A 58 -11.15 0.65 -0.97
C ARG A 58 -11.92 1.30 -2.13
N LYS A 59 -12.75 2.31 -1.85
CA LYS A 59 -13.49 3.05 -2.88
C LYS A 59 -12.54 3.77 -3.84
N SER A 60 -11.53 4.47 -3.31
CA SER A 60 -10.52 5.13 -4.13
C SER A 60 -9.70 4.14 -4.98
N ALA A 61 -9.30 3.01 -4.39
CA ALA A 61 -8.59 1.95 -5.12
C ALA A 61 -9.45 1.33 -6.24
N ALA A 62 -10.75 1.13 -6.01
CA ALA A 62 -11.67 0.63 -7.03
C ALA A 62 -11.86 1.63 -8.19
N MET A 63 -11.94 2.93 -7.88
CA MET A 63 -12.05 3.98 -8.89
C MET A 63 -10.78 4.12 -9.74
N GLY A 64 -9.60 4.00 -9.12
CA GLY A 64 -8.32 3.96 -9.84
C GLY A 64 -8.18 2.75 -10.77
N LYS A 65 -8.76 1.59 -10.40
CA LYS A 65 -8.85 0.42 -11.29
C LYS A 65 -9.75 0.70 -12.50
N LYS A 66 -10.91 1.34 -12.30
CA LYS A 66 -11.86 1.63 -13.39
C LYS A 66 -11.26 2.58 -14.45
N MET A 67 -10.55 3.63 -14.01
CA MET A 67 -9.87 4.56 -14.94
C MET A 67 -8.74 3.91 -15.75
N ARG A 68 -8.09 2.86 -15.23
CA ARG A 68 -7.11 2.08 -16.00
C ARG A 68 -7.74 1.19 -17.07
N THR A 69 -9.02 0.84 -16.93
CA THR A 69 -9.71 -0.07 -17.87
C THR A 69 -10.40 0.68 -19.00
N GLU A 70 -10.80 1.95 -18.81
CA GLU A 70 -11.45 2.77 -19.86
C GLU A 70 -10.46 3.57 -20.73
N GLY A 71 -9.16 3.54 -20.43
CA GLY A 71 -8.10 4.17 -21.22
C GLY A 71 -7.27 3.22 -22.08
N ALA A 72 -7.72 1.98 -22.30
CA ALA A 72 -6.98 0.98 -23.08
C ALA A 72 -7.49 0.89 -24.54
N ASN A 73 -7.39 1.99 -25.28
CA ASN A 73 -7.09 1.92 -26.70
C ASN A 73 -5.64 2.32 -26.88
N ALA A 74 -4.85 1.38 -27.40
CA ALA A 74 -3.46 1.50 -27.85
C ALA A 74 -2.40 1.83 -26.78
N THR A 75 -1.75 0.79 -26.24
CA THR A 75 -0.31 0.52 -26.43
C THR A 75 -0.06 -0.89 -25.86
N PRO A 76 0.58 -1.83 -26.61
CA PRO A 76 0.96 -3.13 -26.04
C PRO A 76 1.83 -2.90 -24.79
N PRO A 77 1.82 -3.81 -23.80
CA PRO A 77 2.68 -3.67 -22.63
C PRO A 77 4.12 -3.59 -23.13
N LEU A 78 4.75 -2.41 -22.96
CA LEU A 78 6.18 -2.26 -23.14
C LEU A 78 6.80 -3.25 -22.16
N VAL A 79 7.27 -4.37 -22.72
CA VAL A 79 8.05 -5.36 -22.02
C VAL A 79 9.19 -4.58 -21.37
N VAL A 80 9.32 -4.68 -20.05
CA VAL A 80 10.26 -3.90 -19.24
C VAL A 80 11.72 -4.03 -19.74
N ASN A 81 12.00 -5.01 -20.59
CA ASN A 81 13.26 -5.13 -21.33
C ASN A 81 13.56 -3.97 -22.29
N ASP A 82 12.58 -3.35 -22.96
CA ASP A 82 12.86 -2.31 -23.96
C ASP A 82 13.25 -0.97 -23.33
N ILE A 83 12.68 -0.63 -22.16
CA ILE A 83 13.06 0.59 -21.42
C ILE A 83 14.47 0.44 -20.83
N LEU A 84 14.84 -0.76 -20.37
CA LEU A 84 16.20 -1.04 -19.92
C LEU A 84 17.22 -1.06 -21.07
N GLN A 85 16.82 -1.40 -22.30
CA GLN A 85 17.70 -1.27 -23.47
C GLN A 85 17.89 0.18 -23.91
N THR A 86 16.86 1.04 -23.76
CA THR A 86 16.96 2.45 -24.15
C THR A 86 17.81 3.28 -23.18
N LEU A 87 17.94 2.85 -21.92
CA LEU A 87 18.85 3.46 -20.93
C LEU A 87 20.26 2.86 -20.95
N ARG A 88 20.46 1.71 -21.61
CA ARG A 88 21.81 1.23 -21.90
C ARG A 88 22.37 2.12 -23.00
N ARG A 89 23.24 3.05 -22.61
CA ARG A 89 24.17 3.68 -23.55
C ARG A 89 24.74 2.58 -24.46
N PRO A 90 24.86 2.80 -25.78
CA PRO A 90 25.64 1.89 -26.59
C PRO A 90 27.02 1.80 -25.93
N MET A 91 27.34 0.66 -25.34
CA MET A 91 28.72 0.34 -24.99
C MET A 91 29.42 0.12 -26.32
N GLY A 92 29.78 1.23 -26.96
CA GLY A 92 30.90 1.23 -27.88
C GLY A 92 32.13 1.15 -27.01
N ASP A 93 32.85 0.04 -27.10
CA ASP A 93 34.16 -0.08 -26.47
C ASP A 93 34.99 1.12 -26.89
N CYS A 94 35.58 1.83 -25.94
CA CYS A 94 36.59 2.81 -26.27
C CYS A 94 37.72 2.07 -26.98
N SER A 95 37.92 2.32 -28.26
CA SER A 95 38.94 1.70 -29.14
C SER A 95 40.38 1.90 -28.65
N ARG A 96 40.57 2.60 -27.53
CA ARG A 96 41.84 2.86 -26.86
C ARG A 96 42.06 2.10 -25.55
N CYS A 97 41.00 1.66 -24.85
CA CYS A 97 41.10 1.06 -23.50
C CYS A 97 40.35 -0.27 -23.34
N GLY A 98 39.33 -0.56 -24.16
CA GLY A 98 38.49 -1.78 -24.10
C GLY A 98 37.66 -2.00 -22.82
N LEU A 99 37.78 -1.17 -21.79
CA LEU A 99 37.24 -1.45 -20.44
C LEU A 99 36.46 -0.29 -19.79
N CYS A 100 36.35 0.86 -20.46
CA CYS A 100 35.78 2.06 -19.86
C CYS A 100 34.38 2.35 -20.43
N THR A 101 33.33 2.27 -19.59
CA THR A 101 31.90 2.43 -19.93
C THR A 101 31.39 3.89 -19.81
N GLY A 102 32.30 4.86 -19.87
CA GLY A 102 32.03 6.30 -19.73
C GLY A 102 33.00 7.18 -20.52
N MET A 103 32.95 8.51 -20.32
CA MET A 103 33.87 9.45 -20.97
C MET A 103 35.31 9.18 -20.51
N CYS A 104 36.16 8.76 -21.44
CA CYS A 104 37.56 8.43 -21.18
C CYS A 104 38.37 9.71 -20.93
N SER A 105 38.77 9.94 -19.67
CA SER A 105 39.51 11.14 -19.24
C SER A 105 41.04 10.97 -19.29
N GLN A 106 41.58 10.08 -20.12
CA GLN A 106 43.03 9.95 -20.26
C GLN A 106 43.61 11.18 -20.97
N LYS A 107 44.22 12.07 -20.18
CA LYS A 107 45.15 13.10 -20.63
C LYS A 107 46.23 12.45 -21.50
N ARG A 108 46.48 13.04 -22.69
CA ARG A 108 47.74 12.81 -23.41
C ARG A 108 48.88 13.30 -22.51
N GLU A 109 49.75 12.40 -22.08
CA GLU A 109 51.15 12.75 -21.87
C GLU A 109 51.91 12.10 -23.02
N GLU A 110 52.32 12.96 -23.95
CA GLU A 110 53.26 12.65 -25.02
C GLU A 110 54.66 12.56 -24.41
N LEU A 111 55.37 11.48 -24.72
CA LEU A 111 56.82 11.43 -24.90
C LEU A 111 57.19 10.16 -25.68
#